data_AF-A0A662IJT1-F1
#
_entry.id   AF-A0A662IJT1-F1
#
_cell.length_a   1.000
_cell.length_b   1.000
_cell.length_c   1.000
_cell.angle_alpha   90.00
_cell.angle_beta   90.00
_cell.angle_gamma   90.00
#
_symmetry.space_group_name_H-M   'P 1'
#
loop_
_entity.id
_entity.type
_entity.pdbx_description
1 polymer ?
#
loop_
_entity_poly.entity_id
_entity_poly.type
_entity_poly.pdbx_seq_one_letter_code
_entity_poly.pdbx_strand_id
1 'polypeptide(L)'
;MIMAGLSFKSVVLHFFYLVVLVSRMKTIKVSEETYTELVKIAGELQMEFGRPVSLDEAVRHLIRLRSKVEGFRISDLAGSWDISDEELNEIMASLREVWRKWRPPEL
;
A
#
# COMPACT_ATOMS: atom_id res chain seq x y z
N MET A 1 -20.06 -43.78 17.25
CA MET A 1 -21.43 -43.45 16.81
C MET A 1 -21.60 -41.96 17.06
N ILE A 2 -21.66 -41.02 16.11
CA ILE A 2 -22.06 -41.00 14.70
C ILE A 2 -21.07 -40.10 13.93
N MET A 3 -20.58 -40.55 12.78
CA MET A 3 -19.84 -39.74 11.81
C MET A 3 -20.79 -38.67 11.26
N ALA A 4 -20.52 -37.39 11.53
CA ALA A 4 -21.31 -36.29 11.00
C ALA A 4 -21.14 -36.24 9.47
N GLY A 5 -22.13 -36.76 8.76
CA GLY A 5 -22.19 -36.71 7.30
C GLY A 5 -22.33 -35.25 6.84
N LEU A 6 -21.29 -34.72 6.20
CA LEU A 6 -21.42 -33.45 5.47
C LEU A 6 -22.46 -33.64 4.36
N SER A 7 -23.51 -32.82 4.38
CA SER A 7 -24.49 -32.74 3.31
C SER A 7 -23.80 -32.38 1.98
N PHE A 8 -24.14 -33.04 0.89
CA PHE A 8 -23.64 -32.74 -0.46
C PHE A 8 -23.75 -31.24 -0.81
N LYS A 9 -24.83 -30.58 -0.38
CA LYS A 9 -25.02 -29.13 -0.56
C LYS A 9 -23.96 -28.30 0.17
N SER A 10 -23.51 -28.75 1.35
CA SER A 10 -22.45 -28.11 2.13
C SER A 10 -21.10 -28.20 1.42
N VAL A 11 -20.80 -29.35 0.80
CA VAL A 11 -19.56 -29.54 0.04
C VAL A 11 -19.54 -28.65 -1.21
N VAL A 12 -20.67 -28.57 -1.93
CA VAL A 12 -20.80 -27.73 -3.13
C VAL A 12 -20.65 -26.23 -2.80
N LEU A 13 -21.29 -25.76 -1.72
CA LEU A 13 -21.14 -24.39 -1.23
C LEU A 13 -19.70 -24.05 -0.86
N HIS A 14 -19.02 -24.98 -0.17
CA HIS A 14 -17.63 -24.79 0.21
C HIS A 14 -16.71 -24.70 -1.02
N PHE A 15 -16.93 -25.57 -2.01
CA PHE A 15 -16.21 -25.52 -3.30
C PHE A 15 -16.42 -24.20 -4.02
N PHE A 16 -17.66 -23.73 -4.11
CA PHE A 16 -17.98 -22.46 -4.77
C PHE A 16 -17.28 -21.28 -4.09
N TYR A 17 -17.27 -21.26 -2.76
CA TYR A 17 -16.56 -20.24 -1.98
C TYR A 17 -15.04 -20.26 -2.24
N LEU A 18 -14.46 -21.45 -2.30
CA LEU A 18 -13.02 -21.64 -2.56
C LEU A 18 -12.65 -21.18 -3.97
N VAL A 19 -13.46 -21.51 -4.98
CA VAL A 19 -13.27 -21.05 -6.37
C VAL A 19 -13.33 -19.52 -6.46
N VAL A 20 -14.31 -18.88 -5.82
CA VAL A 20 -14.43 -17.42 -5.81
C VAL A 20 -13.23 -16.77 -5.11
N LEU A 21 -12.78 -17.35 -4.00
CA LEU A 21 -11.65 -16.84 -3.22
C LEU A 21 -10.33 -16.92 -4.01
N VAL A 22 -10.08 -18.05 -4.67
CA VAL A 22 -8.92 -18.22 -5.57
C VAL A 22 -9.01 -17.29 -6.78
N SER A 23 -10.20 -17.06 -7.33
CA SER A 23 -10.38 -16.18 -8.49
C SER A 23 -10.01 -14.72 -8.23
N ARG A 24 -10.02 -14.28 -6.96
CA ARG A 24 -9.58 -12.93 -6.58
C ARG A 24 -8.08 -12.82 -6.37
N MET A 25 -7.37 -13.93 -6.20
CA MET A 25 -5.91 -13.93 -6.03
C MET A 25 -5.23 -13.71 -7.37
N LYS A 26 -4.15 -12.94 -7.35
CA LYS A 26 -3.28 -12.75 -8.51
C LYS A 26 -2.01 -13.56 -8.30
N THR A 27 -1.62 -14.31 -9.32
CA THR A 27 -0.35 -15.04 -9.32
C THR A 27 0.72 -14.17 -9.96
N ILE A 28 1.85 -14.02 -9.28
CA ILE A 28 3.06 -13.42 -9.84
C ILE A 28 4.11 -14.52 -10.01
N LYS A 29 4.80 -14.51 -11.15
CA LYS A 29 5.99 -15.33 -11.35
C LYS A 29 7.20 -14.52 -10.90
N VAL A 30 8.08 -15.14 -10.13
CA VAL A 30 9.32 -14.53 -9.61
C VAL A 30 10.48 -15.48 -9.89
N SER A 31 11.71 -14.98 -9.90
CA SER A 31 12.89 -15.84 -9.98
C SER A 31 13.05 -16.66 -8.69
N GLU A 32 13.78 -17.77 -8.75
CA GLU A 32 14.09 -18.56 -7.55
C GLU A 32 14.86 -17.74 -6.50
N GLU A 33 15.75 -16.86 -6.95
CA GLU A 33 16.48 -15.93 -6.09
C GLU A 33 15.50 -15.01 -5.33
N THR A 34 14.57 -14.36 -6.04
CA THR A 34 13.56 -13.51 -5.41
C THR A 34 12.66 -14.29 -4.45
N TYR A 35 12.24 -15.51 -4.83
CA TYR A 35 11.45 -16.36 -3.95
C TYR A 35 12.21 -16.70 -2.66
N THR A 36 13.49 -17.06 -2.78
CA THR A 36 14.35 -17.40 -1.64
C THR A 36 14.49 -16.23 -0.68
N GLU A 37 14.71 -15.01 -1.19
CA GLU A 37 14.79 -13.80 -0.37
C GLU A 37 13.46 -13.49 0.32
N LEU A 38 12.33 -13.61 -0.38
CA LEU A 38 11.01 -13.42 0.24
C LEU A 38 10.72 -14.43 1.37
N VAL A 39 11.18 -15.67 1.22
CA VAL A 39 11.06 -16.70 2.27
C VAL A 39 11.94 -16.35 3.48
N LYS A 40 13.17 -15.88 3.28
CA LYS A 40 14.04 -15.43 4.37
C LYS A 40 13.38 -14.30 5.16
N ILE A 41 12.87 -13.28 4.47
CA ILE A 41 12.17 -12.14 5.07
C ILE A 41 10.94 -12.61 5.86
N ALA A 42 10.15 -13.53 5.31
CA ALA A 42 9.01 -14.10 6.03
C ALA A 42 9.45 -14.85 7.31
N GLY A 43 10.59 -15.56 7.26
CA GLY A 43 11.18 -16.23 8.42
C GLY A 43 11.63 -15.26 9.51
N GLU A 44 12.29 -14.16 9.13
CA GLU A 44 12.68 -13.08 10.06
C GLU A 44 11.45 -12.46 10.72
N LEU A 45 10.43 -12.12 9.94
CA LEU A 45 9.17 -11.58 10.45
C LEU A 45 8.42 -12.57 11.36
N GLN A 46 8.49 -13.86 11.07
CA GLN A 46 7.90 -14.89 11.93
C GLN A 46 8.59 -14.95 13.29
N MET A 47 9.91 -14.79 13.34
CA MET A 47 10.66 -14.71 14.59
C MET A 47 10.32 -13.43 15.36
N GLU A 48 10.18 -12.29 14.68
CA GLU A 48 9.84 -11.01 15.30
C GLU A 48 8.41 -10.99 15.85
N PHE A 49 7.43 -11.48 15.09
CA PHE A 49 6.02 -11.40 15.45
C PHE A 49 5.53 -12.59 16.30
N GLY A 50 6.33 -13.65 16.44
CA GLY A 50 5.97 -14.84 17.20
C GLY A 50 4.78 -15.61 16.62
N ARG A 51 4.47 -15.42 15.33
CA ARG A 51 3.39 -16.13 14.63
C ARG A 51 3.78 -16.44 13.19
N PRO A 52 3.14 -17.44 12.54
CA PRO A 52 3.35 -17.70 11.12
C PRO A 52 3.06 -16.46 10.27
N VAL A 53 3.94 -16.19 9.31
CA VAL A 53 3.84 -15.06 8.36
C VAL A 53 3.77 -15.61 6.94
N SER A 54 2.82 -15.10 6.15
CA SER A 54 2.66 -15.49 4.74
C SER A 54 3.55 -14.65 3.82
N LEU A 55 3.84 -15.14 2.60
CA LEU A 55 4.59 -14.36 1.60
C LEU A 55 3.85 -13.06 1.21
N ASP A 56 2.52 -13.06 1.16
CA ASP A 56 1.73 -11.84 0.91
C ASP A 56 1.95 -10.79 2.01
N GLU A 57 2.04 -11.25 3.26
CA GLU A 57 2.33 -10.38 4.39
C GLU A 57 3.77 -9.85 4.36
N ALA A 58 4.75 -10.68 3.99
CA ALA A 58 6.13 -10.26 3.80
C ALA A 58 6.24 -9.17 2.70
N VAL A 59 5.59 -9.38 1.56
CA VAL A 59 5.53 -8.37 0.48
C VAL A 59 4.88 -7.08 0.97
N ARG A 60 3.78 -7.16 1.73
CA ARG A 60 3.12 -5.97 2.30
C ARG A 60 4.01 -5.23 3.29
N HIS A 61 4.80 -5.95 4.08
CA HIS A 61 5.78 -5.36 4.99
C HIS A 61 6.84 -4.57 4.20
N LEU A 62 7.40 -5.15 3.14
CA LEU A 62 8.37 -4.47 2.27
C LEU A 62 7.78 -3.22 1.59
N ILE A 63 6.53 -3.26 1.11
CA ILE A 63 5.84 -2.10 0.54
C ILE A 63 5.69 -0.97 1.57
N ARG A 64 5.36 -1.32 2.82
CA ARG A 64 5.25 -0.34 3.92
C ARG A 64 6.60 0.25 4.27
N LEU A 65 7.66 -0.56 4.33
CA LEU A 65 9.03 -0.08 4.53
C LEU A 65 9.43 0.89 3.41
N ARG A 66 9.20 0.51 2.14
CA ARG A 66 9.41 1.43 1.01
C ARG A 66 8.64 2.73 1.17
N SER A 67 7.38 2.66 1.58
CA SER A 67 6.55 3.87 1.77
C SER A 67 7.03 4.75 2.94
N LYS A 68 7.68 4.16 3.95
CA LYS A 68 8.33 4.89 5.05
C LYS A 68 9.69 5.46 4.66
N VAL A 69 10.44 4.78 3.80
CA VAL A 69 11.74 5.22 3.27
C VAL A 69 11.55 6.32 2.23
N GLU A 70 10.52 6.23 1.39
CA GLU A 70 10.02 7.33 0.54
C GLU A 70 9.15 8.32 1.35
N GLY A 71 9.36 8.43 2.67
CA GLY A 71 8.54 9.10 3.68
C GLY A 71 8.39 10.62 3.55
N PHE A 72 8.33 11.13 2.32
CA PHE A 72 8.08 12.51 1.99
C PHE A 72 7.23 12.56 0.73
N ARG A 73 5.95 12.16 0.83
CA ARG A 73 5.02 12.55 -0.23
C ARG A 73 4.85 14.05 -0.10
N ILE A 74 4.99 14.81 -1.20
CA ILE A 74 4.80 16.27 -1.20
C ILE A 74 3.43 16.65 -0.62
N SER A 75 2.43 15.76 -0.75
CA SER A 75 1.12 15.89 -0.10
C SER A 75 1.15 15.93 1.42
N ASP A 76 2.15 15.32 2.06
CA ASP A 76 2.27 15.27 3.52
C ASP A 76 2.79 16.61 4.08
N LEU A 77 3.33 17.48 3.23
CA LEU A 77 3.62 18.89 3.52
C LEU A 77 2.43 19.82 3.27
N ALA A 78 1.32 19.32 2.73
CA ALA A 78 0.13 20.15 2.54
C ALA A 78 -0.45 20.51 3.90
N GLY A 79 -0.46 21.80 4.24
CA GLY A 79 -0.94 22.29 5.53
C GLY A 79 0.11 22.30 6.65
N SER A 80 1.38 21.96 6.37
CA SER A 80 2.48 22.13 7.33
C SER A 80 3.06 23.54 7.36
N TRP A 81 2.48 24.47 6.61
CA TRP A 81 2.89 25.87 6.57
C TRP A 81 2.31 26.59 7.79
N ASP A 82 3.15 26.80 8.80
CA ASP A 82 2.86 27.73 9.89
C ASP A 82 3.24 29.13 9.40
N ILE A 83 2.25 29.84 8.84
CA ILE A 83 2.40 31.21 8.36
C ILE A 83 1.39 32.08 9.08
N SER A 84 1.81 33.27 9.48
CA SER A 84 0.91 34.25 10.05
C SER A 84 0.00 34.86 8.96
N ASP A 85 -1.14 35.40 9.38
CA ASP A 85 -2.08 36.08 8.46
C ASP A 85 -1.41 37.26 7.75
N GLU A 86 -0.48 37.95 8.43
CA GLU A 86 0.28 39.07 7.85
C GLU A 86 1.19 38.58 6.71
N GLU A 87 1.98 37.53 6.94
CA GLU A 87 2.85 36.94 5.94
C GLU A 87 2.06 36.38 4.75
N LEU A 88 0.91 35.77 5.00
CA LEU A 88 0.01 35.30 3.95
C LEU A 88 -0.46 36.46 3.05
N ASN A 89 -0.82 37.60 3.65
CA ASN A 89 -1.28 38.78 2.91
C ASN A 89 -0.17 39.38 2.05
N GLU A 90 1.06 39.47 2.56
CA GLU A 90 2.22 39.96 1.81
C GLU A 90 2.55 39.06 0.61
N ILE A 91 2.59 37.74 0.83
CA ILE A 91 2.83 36.75 -0.23
C ILE A 91 1.73 36.85 -1.29
N MET A 92 0.46 36.98 -0.88
CA MET A 92 -0.66 37.09 -1.80
C MET A 92 -0.64 38.38 -2.62
N ALA A 93 -0.24 39.51 -2.02
CA ALA A 93 -0.07 40.77 -2.73
C ALA A 93 1.04 40.66 -3.80
N SER A 94 2.19 40.11 -3.43
CA SER A 94 3.32 39.85 -4.33
C SER A 94 2.93 38.95 -5.52
N LEU A 95 2.26 37.82 -5.25
CA LEU A 95 1.82 36.89 -6.29
C LEU A 95 0.82 37.54 -7.27
N ARG A 96 -0.11 38.36 -6.77
CA ARG A 96 -1.06 39.08 -7.63
C ARG A 96 -0.37 40.05 -8.58
N GLU A 97 0.66 40.76 -8.13
CA GLU A 97 1.42 41.67 -8.99
C GLU A 97 2.18 40.92 -10.08
N VAL A 98 2.80 39.78 -9.74
CA VAL A 98 3.52 38.94 -10.70
C VAL A 98 2.55 38.33 -11.72
N TRP A 99 1.41 37.79 -11.27
CA TRP A 99 0.39 37.25 -12.18
C TRP A 99 -0.15 38.29 -13.15
N ARG A 100 -0.32 39.54 -12.70
CA ARG A 100 -0.75 40.64 -13.58
C ARG A 100 0.27 40.92 -14.69
N LYS A 101 1.56 40.75 -14.39
CA LYS A 101 2.67 40.98 -15.34
C LYS A 101 2.97 39.75 -16.19
N TRP A 102 2.49 38.58 -15.79
CA TRP A 102 2.76 37.33 -16.48
C TRP A 102 2.07 37.32 -17.85
N ARG A 103 2.86 37.14 -18.91
CA ARG A 103 2.36 36.85 -20.25
C ARG A 103 2.76 35.42 -20.60
N PRO A 104 1.86 34.62 -21.17
CA PRO A 104 2.24 33.32 -21.68
C PRO A 104 3.32 33.50 -22.76
N PRO A 105 4.27 32.56 -22.87
CA PRO A 105 5.25 32.58 -23.96
C PRO A 105 4.52 32.56 -25.30
N GLU A 106 4.94 33.41 -26.24
CA GLU A 106 4.46 33.33 -27.62
C GLU A 106 4.92 31.99 -28.20
N LEU A 107 3.95 31.18 -28.64
CA LEU A 107 4.16 29.86 -29.26
C LEU A 107 4.63 29.99 -30.71
#